data_AF-C6SUQ3-F1
#
_entry.id   AF-C6SUQ3-F1
#
_cell.length_a   1.000
_cell.length_b   1.000
_cell.length_c   1.000
_cell.angle_alpha   90.00
_cell.angle_beta   90.00
_cell.angle_gamma   90.00
#
_symmetry.space_group_name_H-M   'P 1'
#
loop_
_entity.id
_entity.type
_entity.pdbx_description
1 polymer ?
#
loop_
_entity_poly.entity_id
_entity_poly.type
_entity_poly.pdbx_seq_one_letter_code
_entity_poly.pdbx_strand_id
1 'polypeptide(L)' 'FNVTIRSDRRGTCQGMQSISACVGYCESSAFPSKYSVLLASNFKRNITSVSQCCTINKMQK' A
#
# COMPACT_ATOMS: atom_id res chain seq x y z
N PHE A 1 4.99 13.87 -2.84
CA PHE A 1 4.04 14.17 -3.93
C PHE A 1 2.87 14.95 -3.36
N ASN A 2 2.50 16.08 -3.98
CA ASN A 2 1.35 16.88 -3.55
C ASN A 2 0.07 16.29 -4.15
N VAL A 3 -0.88 15.97 -3.30
CA VAL A 3 -2.21 15.50 -3.70
C VAL A 3 -3.26 16.39 -3.07
N THR A 4 -4.32 16.68 -3.81
CA THR A 4 -5.47 17.43 -3.29
C THR A 4 -6.46 16.45 -2.69
N ILE A 5 -6.72 16.59 -1.39
CA ILE A 5 -7.81 15.84 -0.76
C ILE A 5 -9.06 16.70 -0.70
N ARG A 6 -10.20 16.07 -0.95
CA ARG A 6 -11.50 16.67 -0.70
C ARG A 6 -11.84 16.43 0.78
N SER A 7 -11.62 17.43 1.62
CA SER A 7 -12.04 17.43 3.02
C SER A 7 -13.41 18.08 3.11
N ASP A 8 -14.47 17.32 2.86
CA ASP A 8 -15.81 17.86 2.79
C ASP A 8 -16.77 16.99 3.60
N ARG A 9 -17.11 17.44 4.82
CA ARG A 9 -18.10 16.78 5.67
C ARG A 9 -19.55 17.13 5.28
N ARG A 10 -19.77 18.05 4.32
CA ARG A 10 -21.09 18.62 4.00
C ARG A 10 -21.44 18.74 2.50
N GLY A 11 -20.58 18.29 1.58
CA GLY A 11 -20.83 18.29 0.13
C GLY A 11 -20.49 19.59 -0.61
N THR A 12 -19.92 20.60 0.05
CA THR A 12 -19.46 21.83 -0.59
C THR A 12 -17.96 21.77 -0.95
N CYS A 13 -17.64 21.95 -2.24
CA CYS A 13 -16.26 22.01 -2.79
C CYS A 13 -15.37 23.16 -2.25
N GLN A 14 -15.78 23.85 -1.17
CA GLN A 14 -15.01 24.87 -0.46
C GLN A 14 -14.26 24.20 0.70
N GLY A 15 -13.15 23.52 0.40
CA GLY A 15 -12.35 22.82 1.41
C GLY A 15 -11.25 21.91 0.86
N MET A 16 -10.87 22.06 -0.41
CA MET A 16 -9.84 21.24 -1.02
C MET A 16 -8.47 21.64 -0.46
N GLN A 17 -7.85 20.74 0.29
CA GLN A 17 -6.54 20.97 0.90
C GLN A 17 -5.48 20.16 0.14
N SER A 18 -4.39 20.82 -0.26
CA SER A 18 -3.21 20.11 -0.76
C SER A 18 -2.46 19.52 0.43
N ILE A 19 -2.25 18.21 0.41
CA ILE A 19 -1.44 17.49 1.39
C ILE A 19 -0.32 16.72 0.69
N SER A 20 0.70 16.33 1.44
CA SER A 20 1.69 15.38 0.96
C SER A 20 1.19 13.95 1.15
N ALA A 21 1.28 13.12 0.10
CA ALA A 21 1.00 11.69 0.17
C ALA A 21 2.22 10.83 -0.22
N CYS A 22 2.26 9.60 0.28
CA CYS A 22 3.22 8.57 -0.15
C CYS A 22 2.77 8.04 -1.51
N VAL A 23 3.54 8.36 -2.55
CA VAL A 23 3.33 7.83 -3.89
C VAL A 23 4.71 7.50 -4.45
N GLY A 24 4.83 6.35 -5.09
CA GLY A 24 6.08 5.90 -5.68
C GLY A 24 6.03 4.44 -6.11
N TYR A 25 7.15 3.96 -6.63
CA TYR A 25 7.36 2.56 -6.93
C TYR A 25 8.03 1.87 -5.75
N CYS A 26 7.61 0.64 -5.47
CA CYS A 26 8.18 -0.18 -4.41
C CYS A 26 8.56 -1.54 -4.97
N GLU A 27 9.62 -2.11 -4.43
CA GLU A 27 10.09 -3.42 -4.87
C GLU A 27 9.08 -4.51 -4.48
N SER A 28 8.84 -5.40 -5.43
CA SER A 28 8.02 -6.58 -5.22
C SER A 28 8.57 -7.74 -6.05
N SER A 29 8.38 -8.95 -5.54
CA SER A 29 8.83 -10.18 -6.18
C SER A 29 7.86 -11.32 -5.88
N ALA A 30 7.76 -12.25 -6.81
CA ALA A 30 6.99 -13.47 -6.63
C ALA A 30 7.83 -14.66 -7.10
N PHE A 31 7.76 -15.76 -6.36
CA PHE A 31 8.51 -16.98 -6.63
C PHE A 31 7.74 -18.21 -6.14
N PRO A 32 8.05 -19.42 -6.64
CA PRO A 32 7.44 -20.65 -6.15
C PRO A 32 7.61 -20.79 -4.64
N SER A 33 6.53 -21.13 -3.95
CA SER A 33 6.57 -21.31 -2.49
C SER A 33 7.56 -22.40 -2.10
N LYS A 34 8.35 -22.14 -1.05
CA LYS A 34 9.20 -23.17 -0.43
C LYS A 34 8.34 -24.32 0.08
N TYR A 35 8.90 -25.52 0.12
CA TYR A 35 8.20 -26.73 0.57
C TYR A 35 7.58 -26.59 1.97
N SER A 36 8.27 -25.93 2.91
CA SER A 36 7.74 -25.65 4.24
C SER A 36 6.46 -24.80 4.22
N VAL A 37 6.36 -23.83 3.31
CA VAL A 37 5.17 -22.99 3.11
C VAL A 37 4.04 -23.78 2.44
N LEU A 38 4.39 -24.65 1.50
CA LEU A 38 3.41 -25.57 0.88
C LEU A 38 2.76 -26.46 1.93
N LEU A 39 3.57 -27.13 2.77
CA LEU A 39 3.06 -27.97 3.85
C LEU A 39 2.19 -27.18 4.84
N ALA A 40 2.66 -26.02 5.30
CA ALA A 40 1.92 -25.18 6.25
C ALA A 40 0.61 -24.63 5.68
N SER A 41 0.51 -24.47 4.35
CA SER A 41 -0.70 -23.98 3.67
C SER A 41 -1.60 -25.09 3.12
N ASN A 42 -1.31 -26.36 3.41
CA ASN A 42 -1.98 -27.52 2.79
C ASN A 42 -1.98 -27.45 1.26
N PHE A 43 -0.84 -27.05 0.68
CA PHE A 43 -0.63 -26.89 -0.76
C PHE A 43 -1.62 -25.91 -1.43
N LYS A 44 -2.24 -25.01 -0.66
CA LYS A 44 -3.14 -23.98 -1.20
C LYS A 44 -2.39 -22.75 -1.71
N ARG A 45 -1.16 -22.51 -1.23
CA ARG A 45 -0.34 -21.34 -1.60
C ARG A 45 0.90 -21.76 -2.38
N ASN A 46 0.74 -21.96 -3.69
CA ASN A 46 1.81 -22.44 -4.57
C ASN A 46 2.86 -21.38 -4.92
N ILE A 47 2.48 -20.11 -4.84
CA ILE A 47 3.34 -18.96 -5.09
C ILE A 47 3.45 -18.15 -3.80
N THR A 48 4.67 -17.73 -3.47
CA THR A 48 4.94 -16.77 -2.41
C THR A 48 5.26 -15.43 -3.06
N SER A 49 4.55 -14.38 -2.62
CA SER A 49 4.78 -13.00 -3.05
C SER A 49 5.33 -12.21 -1.88
N VAL A 50 6.38 -11.43 -2.13
CA VAL A 50 6.98 -10.50 -1.17
C VAL A 50 6.97 -9.11 -1.80
N SER A 51 6.30 -8.18 -1.14
CA SER A 51 6.14 -6.81 -1.62
C SER A 51 6.41 -5.81 -0.52
N GLN A 52 7.11 -4.73 -0.86
CA GLN A 52 7.16 -3.52 -0.06
C GLN A 52 6.03 -2.59 -0.53
N CYS A 53 5.35 -1.94 0.40
CA CYS A 53 4.27 -1.00 0.10
C CYS A 53 4.72 0.43 0.43
N CYS A 54 4.34 1.41 -0.40
CA CYS A 54 4.53 2.83 -0.06
C CYS A 54 3.57 3.17 1.09
N THR A 55 4.12 3.36 2.28
CA THR A 55 3.36 3.77 3.46
C THR A 55 3.90 5.06 4.04
N ILE A 56 3.05 5.77 4.78
CA ILE A 56 3.44 7.02 5.44
C ILE A 56 4.41 6.69 6.57
N ASN A 57 5.70 7.01 6.39
CA ASN A 57 6.73 6.74 7.40
C ASN A 57 6.82 7.85 8.47
N LYS A 58 6.55 9.10 8.10
CA LYS A 58 6.56 10.24 9.03
C LYS A 58 5.48 11.23 8.66
N MET A 59 4.70 11.63 9.65
CA MET A 59 3.68 12.66 9.52
C MET A 59 4.20 13.93 10.21
N GLN A 60 4.30 15.03 9.47
CA GLN A 60 4.59 16.34 10.04
C GLN A 60 3.26 17.04 10.36
N LYS A 61 3.22 17.73 11.50
CA LYS A 61 2.03 18.40 12.04
C LYS A 61 1.89 19.80 11.45
#